data_AF-A0A1M7M0A0-F1
#
_entry.id   AF-A0A1M7M0A0-F1
#
_cell.length_a   1.000
_cell.length_b   1.000
_cell.length_c   1.000
_cell.angle_alpha   90.00
_cell.angle_beta   90.00
_cell.angle_gamma   90.00
#
_symmetry.space_group_name_H-M   'P 1'
#
loop_
_entity.id
_entity.type
_entity.pdbx_description
1 polymer ?
#
loop_
_entity_poly.entity_id
_entity_poly.type
_entity_poly.pdbx_seq_one_letter_code
_entity_poly.pdbx_strand_id
1 'polypeptide(L)'
;MIRKIITGLISGALVGIFVSAIIQPTTSELIELFLTKITATAIITGGLGGIYAHLSKSKLQVFFVLILIGIITFVLKRLITGQNLDALTMGAFVGAMLGGIFAIIRKIKHTYIIYLKLRKRRRKGFGK
;
A
#
# COMPACT_ATOMS: atom_id res chain seq x y z
N MET A 1 5.01 10.26 11.32
CA MET A 1 5.26 8.81 11.22
C MET A 1 3.98 7.97 11.34
N ILE A 2 3.30 7.98 12.51
CA ILE A 2 2.19 7.07 12.83
C ILE A 2 1.06 7.02 11.77
N ARG A 3 0.63 8.18 11.25
CA ARG A 3 -0.45 8.25 10.24
C ARG A 3 -0.12 7.47 8.97
N LYS A 4 1.14 7.48 8.52
CA LYS A 4 1.56 6.77 7.29
C LYS A 4 1.63 5.26 7.50
N ILE A 5 2.03 4.84 8.70
CA ILE A 5 2.05 3.43 9.10
C ILE A 5 0.62 2.90 9.19
N ILE A 6 -0.29 3.64 9.83
CA ILE A 6 -1.71 3.29 9.91
C ILE A 6 -2.34 3.20 8.52
N THR A 7 -2.09 4.18 7.63
CA THR A 7 -2.57 4.08 6.24
C THR A 7 -1.98 2.87 5.51
N GLY A 8 -0.74 2.50 5.83
CA GLY A 8 -0.08 1.31 5.30
C GLY A 8 -0.73 0.02 5.77
N LEU A 9 -1.02 -0.11 7.06
CA LEU A 9 -1.70 -1.28 7.62
C LEU A 9 -3.11 -1.45 7.05
N ILE A 10 -3.89 -0.36 7.00
CA ILE A 10 -5.26 -0.39 6.47
C ILE A 10 -5.26 -0.72 4.98
N SER A 11 -4.39 -0.07 4.19
CA SER A 11 -4.27 -0.39 2.75
C SER A 11 -3.74 -1.80 2.52
N GLY A 12 -2.81 -2.27 3.35
CA GLY A 12 -2.30 -3.65 3.35
C GLY A 12 -3.40 -4.67 3.60
N ALA A 13 -4.28 -4.43 4.56
CA ALA A 13 -5.45 -5.27 4.82
C ALA A 13 -6.39 -5.32 3.62
N LEU A 14 -6.77 -4.16 3.07
CA LEU A 14 -7.69 -4.07 1.93
C LEU A 14 -7.12 -4.75 0.67
N VAL A 15 -5.85 -4.47 0.35
CA VAL A 15 -5.15 -5.11 -0.78
C VAL A 15 -5.01 -6.62 -0.53
N GLY A 16 -4.69 -7.03 0.70
CA GLY A 16 -4.59 -8.42 1.09
C GLY A 16 -5.88 -9.21 0.87
N ILE A 17 -7.01 -8.70 1.36
CA ILE A 17 -8.32 -9.33 1.15
C ILE A 17 -8.62 -9.45 -0.35
N PHE A 18 -8.39 -8.38 -1.11
CA PHE A 18 -8.63 -8.35 -2.56
C PHE A 18 -7.78 -9.40 -3.30
N VAL A 19 -6.50 -9.48 -2.97
CA VAL A 19 -5.55 -10.42 -3.59
C VAL A 19 -5.90 -11.86 -3.21
N SER A 20 -6.23 -12.09 -1.95
CA SER A 20 -6.69 -13.40 -1.46
C SER A 20 -7.97 -13.87 -2.17
N ALA A 21 -8.93 -12.97 -2.39
CA ALA A 21 -10.19 -13.29 -3.06
C ALA A 21 -10.00 -13.68 -4.53
N ILE A 22 -9.04 -13.07 -5.23
CA ILE A 22 -8.73 -13.40 -6.63
C ILE A 22 -7.97 -14.72 -6.74
N ILE A 23 -7.02 -14.96 -5.84
CA ILE A 23 -6.09 -16.09 -5.95
C ILE A 23 -6.67 -17.37 -5.37
N GLN A 24 -7.46 -17.26 -4.30
CA GLN A 24 -7.98 -18.40 -3.56
C GLN A 24 -9.50 -18.24 -3.38
N PRO A 25 -10.30 -18.44 -4.44
CA PRO A 25 -11.75 -18.23 -4.42
C PRO A 25 -12.51 -19.35 -3.68
N THR A 26 -11.82 -20.15 -2.87
CA THR A 26 -12.40 -21.32 -2.20
C THR A 26 -13.36 -20.95 -1.08
N THR A 27 -13.36 -19.69 -0.63
CA THR A 27 -14.18 -19.21 0.49
C THR A 27 -14.80 -17.85 0.19
N SER A 28 -16.11 -17.73 0.46
CA SER A 28 -16.89 -16.50 0.21
C SER A 28 -17.00 -15.62 1.45
N GLU A 29 -16.56 -16.10 2.62
CA GLU A 29 -16.66 -15.37 3.88
C GLU A 29 -15.50 -14.39 4.07
N LEU A 30 -15.84 -13.12 4.33
CA LEU A 30 -14.87 -12.03 4.52
C LEU A 30 -13.89 -12.28 5.68
N ILE A 31 -14.33 -12.96 6.73
CA ILE A 31 -13.52 -13.26 7.92
C ILE A 31 -12.40 -14.25 7.55
N GLU A 32 -12.73 -15.29 6.79
CA GLU A 32 -11.75 -16.28 6.34
C GLU A 32 -10.72 -15.67 5.39
N LEU A 33 -11.16 -14.78 4.49
CA LEU A 33 -10.28 -14.01 3.61
C LEU A 33 -9.30 -13.12 4.39
N PHE A 34 -9.75 -12.53 5.50
CA PHE A 34 -8.89 -11.71 6.37
C PHE A 34 -7.85 -12.55 7.13
N LEU A 35 -8.22 -13.76 7.54
CA LEU A 35 -7.35 -14.70 8.27
C LEU A 35 -6.35 -15.44 7.36
N THR A 36 -6.41 -15.24 6.04
CA THR A 36 -5.45 -15.86 5.13
C THR A 36 -4.03 -15.36 5.35
N LYS A 37 -3.08 -16.27 5.08
CA LYS A 37 -1.64 -15.97 5.12
C LYS A 37 -1.25 -14.89 4.11
N ILE A 38 -2.00 -14.75 3.01
CA ILE A 38 -1.81 -13.71 1.99
C ILE A 38 -2.19 -12.34 2.56
N THR A 39 -3.35 -12.23 3.22
CA THR A 39 -3.77 -10.97 3.84
C THR A 39 -2.81 -10.55 4.96
N ALA A 40 -2.40 -11.48 5.82
CA ALA A 40 -1.43 -11.20 6.88
C ALA A 40 -0.10 -10.66 6.34
N THR A 41 0.44 -11.27 5.27
CA THR A 41 1.67 -10.79 4.62
C THR A 41 1.51 -9.45 3.93
N ALA A 42 0.35 -9.18 3.32
CA ALA A 42 0.03 -7.87 2.75
C ALA A 42 -0.05 -6.78 3.82
N ILE A 43 -0.61 -7.06 5.00
CA ILE A 43 -0.63 -6.13 6.15
C ILE A 43 0.80 -5.79 6.60
N ILE A 44 1.66 -6.79 6.76
CA ILE A 44 3.07 -6.58 7.12
C ILE A 44 3.78 -5.73 6.06
N THR A 45 3.59 -6.07 4.78
CA THR A 45 4.14 -5.31 3.65
C THR A 45 3.66 -3.86 3.66
N GLY A 46 2.38 -3.64 3.94
CA GLY A 46 1.79 -2.31 4.10
C GLY A 46 2.36 -1.52 5.27
N GLY A 47 2.59 -2.18 6.41
CA GLY A 47 3.26 -1.58 7.57
C GLY A 47 4.69 -1.13 7.25
N LEU A 48 5.51 -2.02 6.68
CA LEU A 48 6.88 -1.71 6.24
C LEU A 48 6.89 -0.61 5.16
N GLY A 49 5.98 -0.70 4.20
CA GLY A 49 5.79 0.32 3.16
C GLY A 49 5.41 1.68 3.73
N GLY A 50 4.59 1.73 4.78
CA GLY A 50 4.23 2.96 5.49
C GLY A 50 5.41 3.62 6.22
N ILE A 51 6.30 2.81 6.80
CA ILE A 51 7.57 3.28 7.39
C ILE A 51 8.46 3.86 6.29
N TYR A 52 8.69 3.13 5.21
CA TYR A 52 9.52 3.60 4.09
C TYR A 52 8.97 4.86 3.43
N ALA A 53 7.65 4.91 3.21
CA ALA A 53 6.96 6.06 2.65
C ALA A 53 7.07 7.31 3.55
N HIS A 54 7.39 7.15 4.84
CA HIS A 54 7.69 8.27 5.72
C HIS A 54 9.06 8.89 5.43
N LEU A 55 10.07 8.04 5.25
CA LEU A 55 11.47 8.42 5.08
C LEU A 55 11.75 8.97 3.68
N SER A 56 11.13 8.41 2.64
CA SER A 56 11.43 8.80 1.25
C SER A 56 10.63 10.02 0.75
N LYS A 57 11.35 10.96 0.13
CA LYS A 57 10.83 12.18 -0.50
C LYS A 57 10.27 11.95 -1.91
N SER A 58 10.75 10.95 -2.64
CA SER A 58 10.33 10.68 -4.03
C SER A 58 9.12 9.72 -4.09
N LYS A 59 8.11 10.06 -4.93
CA LYS A 59 6.94 9.18 -5.18
C LYS A 59 7.34 7.90 -5.89
N LEU A 60 8.21 8.03 -6.89
CA LEU A 60 8.68 6.94 -7.74
C LEU A 60 9.54 5.95 -6.94
N GLN A 61 10.42 6.48 -6.08
CA GLN A 61 11.26 5.65 -5.24
C GLN A 61 10.45 4.82 -4.25
N VAL A 62 9.42 5.42 -3.63
CA VAL A 62 8.49 4.68 -2.76
C VAL A 62 7.81 3.56 -3.54
N PHE A 63 7.38 3.80 -4.77
CA PHE A 63 6.74 2.79 -5.60
C PHE A 63 7.65 1.58 -5.86
N PHE A 64 8.86 1.80 -6.39
CA PHE A 64 9.79 0.70 -6.69
C PHE A 64 10.26 -0.04 -5.45
N VAL A 65 10.51 0.68 -4.35
CA VAL A 65 10.95 0.03 -3.11
C VAL A 65 9.83 -0.80 -2.48
N LEU A 66 8.57 -0.38 -2.58
CA LEU A 66 7.47 -1.22 -2.10
C LEU A 66 7.30 -2.50 -2.93
N ILE A 67 7.58 -2.47 -4.23
CA ILE A 67 7.64 -3.70 -5.06
C ILE A 67 8.71 -4.64 -4.52
N LEU A 68 9.92 -4.13 -4.26
CA LEU A 68 11.01 -4.94 -3.69
C LEU A 68 10.66 -5.50 -2.31
N ILE A 69 10.10 -4.67 -1.42
CA ILE A 69 9.64 -5.11 -0.10
C ILE A 69 8.58 -6.21 -0.24
N GLY A 70 7.61 -6.04 -1.13
CA GLY A 70 6.56 -7.02 -1.38
C GLY A 70 7.09 -8.36 -1.91
N ILE A 71 8.04 -8.33 -2.84
CA ILE A 71 8.72 -9.55 -3.33
C ILE A 71 9.42 -10.25 -2.15
N ILE A 72 10.20 -9.51 -1.37
CA ILE A 72 10.96 -10.08 -0.25
C ILE A 72 10.02 -10.69 0.80
N THR A 73 8.96 -9.99 1.21
CA THR A 73 8.04 -10.49 2.24
C THR A 73 7.28 -11.73 1.79
N PHE A 74 6.87 -11.81 0.53
CA PHE A 74 6.17 -12.97 -0.01
C PHE A 74 7.09 -14.16 -0.25
N VAL A 75 8.33 -13.92 -0.69
CA VAL A 75 9.35 -14.98 -0.82
C VAL A 75 9.69 -15.54 0.57
N LEU A 76 9.89 -14.69 1.57
CA LEU A 76 10.09 -15.12 2.96
C LEU A 76 8.91 -15.94 3.47
N LYS A 77 7.68 -15.50 3.21
CA LYS A 77 6.48 -16.30 3.54
C LYS A 77 6.51 -17.67 2.87
N ARG A 78 6.90 -17.76 1.59
CA ARG A 78 7.00 -19.04 0.88
C ARG A 78 7.99 -19.98 1.57
N LEU A 79 9.16 -19.47 1.98
CA LEU A 79 10.17 -20.27 2.68
C LEU A 79 9.64 -20.80 4.03
N ILE A 80 8.87 -20.01 4.77
CA ILE A 80 8.34 -20.41 6.08
C ILE A 80 7.15 -21.37 5.96
N THR A 81 6.26 -21.14 4.99
CA THR A 81 4.97 -21.85 4.91
C THR A 81 4.91 -22.96 3.88
N GLY A 82 5.92 -23.11 3.03
CA GLY A 82 5.99 -24.15 1.99
C GLY A 82 4.92 -24.05 0.89
N GLN A 83 4.04 -23.04 0.93
CA GLN A 83 2.99 -22.88 -0.08
C GLN A 83 3.58 -22.40 -1.42
N ASN A 84 3.51 -23.27 -2.43
CA ASN A 84 3.90 -23.00 -3.83
C ASN A 84 2.82 -22.21 -4.58
N LEU A 85 2.42 -21.07 -4.03
CA LEU A 85 1.80 -20.02 -4.80
C LEU A 85 2.92 -19.15 -5.37
N ASP A 86 2.71 -18.57 -6.54
CA ASP A 86 3.71 -17.83 -7.31
C ASP A 86 4.11 -16.54 -6.56
N ALA A 87 4.95 -16.71 -5.54
CA ALA A 87 5.15 -15.74 -4.47
C ALA A 87 5.82 -14.46 -4.96
N LEU A 88 6.64 -14.58 -6.00
CA LEU A 88 7.33 -13.45 -6.60
C LEU A 88 6.36 -12.52 -7.31
N THR A 89 5.45 -13.06 -8.13
CA THR A 89 4.45 -12.28 -8.87
C THR A 89 3.42 -11.67 -7.91
N MET A 90 2.95 -12.43 -6.92
CA MET A 90 2.04 -11.94 -5.88
C MET A 90 2.67 -10.83 -5.03
N GLY A 91 3.91 -11.02 -4.59
CA GLY A 91 4.65 -10.01 -3.81
C GLY A 91 4.87 -8.73 -4.59
N ALA A 92 5.28 -8.84 -5.86
CA ALA A 92 5.42 -7.69 -6.75
C ALA A 92 4.10 -6.95 -6.96
N PHE A 93 3.01 -7.69 -7.16
CA PHE A 93 1.66 -7.13 -7.35
C PHE A 93 1.17 -6.38 -6.11
N VAL A 94 1.24 -7.01 -4.92
CA VAL A 94 0.86 -6.38 -3.65
C VAL A 94 1.71 -5.12 -3.39
N GLY A 95 3.03 -5.23 -3.59
CA GLY A 95 3.95 -4.11 -3.45
C GLY A 95 3.63 -2.95 -4.39
N ALA A 96 3.32 -3.24 -5.66
CA ALA A 96 2.93 -2.24 -6.65
C ALA A 96 1.60 -1.56 -6.29
N MET A 97 0.58 -2.32 -5.85
CA MET A 97 -0.70 -1.76 -5.42
C MET A 97 -0.52 -0.80 -4.23
N LEU A 98 0.21 -1.22 -3.20
CA LEU A 98 0.49 -0.38 -2.04
C LEU A 98 1.32 0.85 -2.42
N GLY A 99 2.33 0.68 -3.28
CA GLY A 99 3.11 1.79 -3.84
C GLY A 99 2.24 2.81 -4.56
N GLY A 100 1.30 2.33 -5.38
CA GLY A 100 0.32 3.15 -6.09
C GLY A 100 -0.59 3.93 -5.14
N ILE A 101 -1.11 3.28 -4.11
CA ILE A 101 -1.93 3.91 -3.06
C ILE A 101 -1.16 5.05 -2.38
N PHE A 102 0.09 4.82 -1.97
CA PHE A 102 0.92 5.89 -1.37
C PHE A 102 1.21 7.04 -2.34
N ALA A 103 1.41 6.76 -3.62
CA ALA A 103 1.62 7.77 -4.65
C ALA A 103 0.36 8.65 -4.84
N ILE A 104 -0.82 8.03 -4.89
CA ILE A 104 -2.13 8.71 -4.99
C ILE A 104 -2.36 9.59 -3.76
N ILE A 105 -2.21 9.05 -2.55
CA ILE A 105 -2.38 9.80 -1.30
C ILE A 105 -1.46 11.03 -1.29
N ARG A 106 -0.20 10.88 -1.73
CA ARG A 106 0.74 12.00 -1.81
C ARG A 106 0.32 13.05 -2.85
N LYS A 107 -0.22 12.61 -4.00
CA LYS A 107 -0.75 13.51 -5.04
C LYS A 107 -1.97 14.29 -4.54
N ILE A 108 -2.92 13.64 -3.87
CA ILE A 108 -4.12 14.27 -3.30
C ILE A 108 -3.70 15.32 -2.26
N LYS A 109 -2.80 14.98 -1.33
CA LYS A 109 -2.33 15.93 -0.31
C LYS A 109 -1.66 17.16 -0.92
N HIS A 110 -0.81 16.97 -1.92
CA HIS A 110 -0.14 18.08 -2.60
C HIS A 110 -1.14 19.00 -3.32
N THR A 111 -2.08 18.41 -4.04
CA THR A 111 -3.15 19.14 -4.75
C THR A 111 -4.01 19.94 -3.79
N TYR A 112 -4.38 19.34 -2.65
CA TYR A 112 -5.16 19.99 -1.60
C TYR A 112 -4.44 21.19 -0.98
N ILE A 113 -3.13 21.07 -0.72
CA ILE A 113 -2.31 22.18 -0.20
C ILE A 113 -2.26 23.33 -1.21
N ILE A 114 -2.08 23.05 -2.50
CA ILE A 114 -2.09 24.06 -3.56
C ILE A 114 -3.46 24.75 -3.61
N TYR A 115 -4.55 23.98 -3.61
CA TYR A 115 -5.90 24.51 -3.59
C TYR A 115 -6.14 25.48 -2.43
N LEU A 116 -5.73 25.11 -1.21
CA LEU A 116 -5.83 25.98 -0.04
C LEU A 116 -5.00 27.26 -0.17
N LYS A 117 -3.77 27.17 -0.71
CA LYS A 117 -2.93 28.34 -0.97
C LYS A 117 -3.57 29.29 -1.98
N LEU A 118 -4.11 28.76 -3.08
CA LEU A 118 -4.80 29.54 -4.11
C LEU A 118 -6.08 30.18 -3.56
N ARG A 119 -6.89 29.44 -2.80
CA ARG A 119 -8.09 29.95 -2.14
C ARG A 119 -7.78 31.10 -1.19
N LYS A 120 -6.69 30.99 -0.40
CA LYS A 120 -6.24 32.05 0.51
C LYS A 120 -5.78 33.30 -0.24
N ARG A 121 -5.11 33.14 -1.39
CA ARG A 121 -4.69 34.28 -2.25
C ARG A 121 -5.89 34.96 -2.91
N ARG A 122 -6.84 34.21 -3.47
CA ARG A 122 -8.07 34.77 -4.06
C ARG A 122 -8.88 35.59 -3.06
N ARG A 123 -8.97 35.15 -1.80
CA ARG A 123 -9.61 35.91 -0.71
C ARG A 123 -8.92 37.25 -0.40
N LYS A 124 -7.64 37.40 -0.73
CA LYS A 124 -6.89 38.66 -0.57
C LYS A 124 -6.91 39.55 -1.82
N GLY A 125 -7.82 39.28 -2.76
CA GLY A 125 -7.96 40.09 -3.98
C GLY A 125 -7.03 39.68 -5.14
N PHE A 126 -6.25 38.60 -4.99
CA PHE A 126 -5.42 38.10 -6.10
C PHE A 126 -6.30 37.46 -7.18
N GLY A 127 -6.36 38.07 -8.37
CA GLY A 127 -7.19 37.64 -9.50
C GLY A 127 -8.60 38.25 -9.55
N LYS A 128 -8.79 39.44 -8.94
CA LYS A 128 -9.74 40.42 -9.47
C LYS A 128 -9.08 41.17 -10.63
#